data_AF-A0A7W0N0X7-F1
#
_entry.id   AF-A0A7W0N0X7-F1
#
_cell.length_a   1.000
_cell.length_b   1.000
_cell.length_c   1.000
_cell.angle_alpha   90.00
_cell.angle_beta   90.00
_cell.angle_gamma   90.00
#
_symmetry.space_group_name_H-M   'P 1'
#
loop_
_entity.id
_entity.type
_entity.pdbx_description
1 polymer ?
#
loop_
_entity_poly.entity_id
_entity_poly.type
_entity_poly.pdbx_seq_one_letter_code
_entity_poly.pdbx_strand_id
1 'polypeptide(L)'
;MWLAVPLAALSLVAAGCGGGDDEPEAGGSTASTSTGGGTPAADQVISVNWGTEPPSLDPGLASDTTSANILLNIMDPLVRLGDDLEPLP
;
A
#
# COMPACT_ATOMS: atom_id res chain seq x y z
N MET A 1 30.83 13.90 -26.32
CA MET A 1 29.38 13.76 -26.04
C MET A 1 29.03 12.28 -25.83
N TRP A 2 29.64 11.61 -24.84
CA TRP A 2 29.33 10.21 -24.51
C TRP A 2 29.33 9.93 -22.99
N LEU A 3 29.56 10.97 -22.18
CA LEU A 3 29.57 10.90 -20.72
C LEU A 3 28.25 11.38 -20.06
N ALA A 4 27.31 11.92 -20.84
CA ALA A 4 26.07 12.50 -20.32
C ALA A 4 25.02 11.43 -19.94
N VAL A 5 25.07 10.27 -20.59
CA VAL A 5 24.11 9.17 -20.40
C VAL A 5 24.26 8.46 -19.03
N PRO A 6 25.46 8.09 -18.54
CA PRO A 6 25.57 7.45 -17.23
C PRO A 6 25.26 8.40 -16.06
N LEU A 7 25.49 9.71 -16.23
CA LEU A 7 25.24 10.70 -15.17
C LEU A 7 23.73 10.91 -14.91
N ALA A 8 22.92 10.86 -15.97
CA ALA A 8 21.47 11.02 -15.87
C ALA A 8 20.77 9.78 -15.27
N ALA A 9 21.34 8.59 -15.45
CA ALA A 9 20.80 7.35 -14.89
C ALA A 9 21.00 7.26 -13.37
N LEU A 10 22.08 7.85 -12.83
CA LEU A 10 22.38 7.82 -11.39
C LEU A 10 21.46 8.74 -10.58
N SER A 11 20.96 9.83 -11.17
CA SER A 11 20.03 10.77 -10.51
C SER A 11 18.62 10.21 -10.33
N LEU A 12 18.17 9.26 -11.17
CA LEU A 12 16.84 8.65 -11.02
C LEU A 12 16.77 7.68 -9.82
N VAL A 13 17.87 7.02 -9.47
CA VAL A 13 17.92 6.12 -8.31
C VAL A 13 17.85 6.91 -6.99
N ALA A 14 18.39 8.13 -6.96
CA ALA A 14 18.36 8.98 -5.77
C ALA A 14 16.96 9.57 -5.50
N ALA A 15 16.21 9.94 -6.53
CA ALA A 15 14.85 10.46 -6.37
C ALA A 15 13.80 9.39 -6.00
N GLY A 16 14.15 8.10 -6.10
CA GLY A 16 13.27 6.99 -5.71
C GLY A 16 13.37 6.57 -4.24
N CYS A 17 14.30 7.14 -3.46
CA CYS A 17 14.53 6.76 -2.06
C CYS A 17 14.74 8.00 -1.17
N GLY A 18 13.79 8.95 -1.21
CA GLY A 18 13.78 10.12 -0.34
C GLY A 18 12.98 11.28 -0.93
N GLY A 19 11.66 11.27 -0.75
CA GLY A 19 10.75 12.32 -1.20
C GLY A 19 10.78 13.55 -0.28
N GLY A 20 10.89 14.73 -0.89
CA GLY A 20 10.79 16.06 -0.28
C GLY A 20 10.45 17.10 -1.34
N ASP A 21 9.14 17.27 -1.54
CA ASP A 21 8.28 18.38 -2.01
C ASP A 21 8.55 19.23 -3.28
N ASP A 22 7.42 19.39 -4.01
CA ASP A 22 6.94 20.40 -5.00
C ASP A 22 7.08 20.19 -6.54
N GLU A 23 5.89 20.05 -7.17
CA GLU A 23 5.44 19.62 -8.52
C GLU A 23 5.79 20.55 -9.72
N PRO A 24 5.65 20.15 -11.03
CA PRO A 24 4.33 20.00 -11.71
C PRO A 24 4.16 18.81 -12.69
N GLU A 25 3.00 18.14 -12.56
CA GLU A 25 2.05 17.55 -13.56
C GLU A 25 2.53 16.78 -14.81
N ALA A 26 2.14 15.49 -14.90
CA ALA A 26 1.14 14.97 -15.88
C ALA A 26 1.29 13.44 -16.10
N GLY A 27 0.37 12.64 -15.57
CA GLY A 27 0.42 11.18 -15.73
C GLY A 27 -0.79 10.41 -15.20
N GLY A 28 -2.00 10.83 -15.59
CA GLY A 28 -3.23 10.04 -15.64
C GLY A 28 -3.44 8.86 -14.68
N SER A 29 -4.17 9.11 -13.61
CA SER A 29 -5.33 8.29 -13.27
C SER A 29 -6.40 9.24 -12.72
N THR A 30 -7.46 9.44 -13.49
CA THR A 30 -8.68 10.03 -12.93
C THR A 30 -9.23 9.01 -11.94
N ALA A 31 -8.73 9.07 -10.70
CA ALA A 31 -9.51 8.64 -9.56
C ALA A 31 -10.76 9.53 -9.59
N SER A 32 -11.84 8.96 -10.10
CA SER A 32 -13.17 9.48 -9.84
C SER A 32 -13.33 9.47 -8.33
N THR A 33 -13.00 10.58 -7.66
CA THR A 33 -13.42 10.84 -6.30
C THR A 33 -14.93 10.96 -6.34
N SER A 34 -15.59 9.80 -6.25
CA SER A 34 -17.00 9.74 -5.91
C SER A 34 -17.10 10.14 -4.45
N THR A 35 -17.21 11.45 -4.20
CA THR A 35 -17.91 11.96 -3.00
C THR A 35 -19.38 11.61 -3.18
N GLY A 36 -19.68 10.33 -3.02
CA GLY A 36 -20.99 9.75 -3.26
C GLY A 36 -21.18 8.64 -2.26
N GLY A 37 -21.79 8.98 -1.11
CA GLY A 37 -22.40 8.00 -0.22
C GLY A 37 -23.54 7.32 -0.96
N GLY A 38 -23.18 6.35 -1.81
CA GLY A 38 -24.14 5.46 -2.43
C GLY A 38 -24.81 4.61 -1.36
N THR A 39 -26.06 4.22 -1.60
CA THR A 39 -26.72 3.22 -0.77
C THR A 39 -25.83 1.99 -0.67
N PRO A 40 -25.50 1.51 0.55
CA PRO A 40 -24.72 0.29 0.72
C PRO A 40 -25.33 -0.85 -0.08
N ALA A 41 -24.49 -1.70 -0.68
CA ALA A 41 -24.96 -2.95 -1.26
C ALA A 41 -25.70 -3.76 -0.19
N ALA A 42 -26.76 -4.46 -0.59
CA ALA A 42 -27.57 -5.28 0.30
C ALA A 42 -26.71 -6.33 1.05
N ASP A 43 -25.73 -6.91 0.35
CA ASP A 43 -24.75 -7.83 0.91
C ASP A 43 -23.36 -7.17 0.92
N GLN A 44 -22.76 -7.05 2.11
CA GLN A 44 -21.41 -6.51 2.32
C GLN A 44 -20.37 -7.65 2.36
N VAL A 45 -20.32 -8.45 1.29
CA VAL A 45 -19.44 -9.62 1.20
C VAL A 45 -18.33 -9.34 0.20
N ILE A 46 -17.07 -9.55 0.62
CA ILE A 46 -15.90 -9.46 -0.25
C ILE A 46 -15.28 -10.84 -0.44
N SER A 47 -14.83 -11.12 -1.66
CA SER A 47 -14.02 -12.31 -1.97
C SER A 47 -12.67 -11.83 -2.50
N VAL A 48 -11.60 -12.29 -1.86
CA VAL A 48 -10.23 -11.82 -2.11
C VAL A 48 -9.35 -13.02 -2.45
N ASN A 49 -8.50 -12.87 -3.47
CA ASN A 49 -7.46 -13.84 -3.81
C ASN A 49 -6.15 -13.45 -3.11
N TRP A 50 -5.63 -14.34 -2.27
CA TRP A 50 -4.38 -14.14 -1.52
C TRP A 50 -3.11 -14.61 -2.23
N GLY A 51 -3.25 -15.30 -3.37
CA GLY A 51 -2.12 -15.77 -4.19
C GLY A 51 -1.40 -17.02 -3.65
N THR A 52 -1.26 -17.16 -2.34
CA THR A 52 -0.68 -18.34 -1.67
C THR A 52 -1.47 -18.71 -0.42
N GLU A 53 -1.23 -19.92 0.09
CA GLU A 53 -1.70 -20.30 1.42
C GLU A 53 -0.82 -19.62 2.50
N PRO A 54 -1.39 -19.09 3.59
CA PRO A 54 -0.61 -18.58 4.71
C PRO A 54 0.16 -19.73 5.39
N PRO A 55 1.49 -19.62 5.59
CA PRO A 55 2.28 -20.68 6.21
C PRO A 55 1.99 -20.85 7.71
N SER A 56 1.55 -19.79 8.40
CA SER A 56 1.14 -19.85 9.81
C SER A 56 0.18 -18.72 10.17
N LEU A 57 -0.82 -19.01 11.00
CA LEU A 57 -1.70 -18.01 11.64
C LEU A 57 -1.38 -17.81 13.13
N ASP A 58 -0.23 -18.29 13.58
CA ASP A 58 0.34 -17.89 14.86
C ASP A 58 1.16 -16.59 14.66
N PRO A 59 0.80 -15.46 15.30
CA PRO A 59 1.52 -14.21 15.14
C PRO A 59 3.00 -14.29 15.57
N GLY A 60 3.37 -15.24 16.43
CA GLY A 60 4.77 -15.48 16.80
C GLY A 60 5.58 -16.26 15.75
N LEU A 61 4.92 -16.84 14.74
CA LEU A 61 5.54 -17.64 13.68
C LEU A 61 5.31 -17.07 12.27
N ALA A 62 4.32 -16.19 12.10
CA ALA A 62 4.04 -15.53 10.82
C ALA A 62 5.20 -14.61 10.41
N SER A 63 5.69 -14.76 9.18
CA SER A 63 6.85 -14.01 8.66
C SER A 63 6.65 -13.45 7.25
N ASP A 64 5.49 -13.68 6.65
CA ASP A 64 5.11 -13.25 5.31
C ASP A 64 3.88 -12.34 5.33
N THR A 65 3.63 -11.68 4.19
CA THR A 65 2.52 -10.74 4.04
C THR A 65 1.16 -11.43 3.93
N THR A 66 1.07 -12.65 3.42
CA THR A 66 -0.21 -13.36 3.28
C THR A 66 -0.78 -13.68 4.66
N SER A 67 0.04 -14.24 5.56
CA SER A 67 -0.33 -14.43 6.96
C SER A 67 -0.61 -13.12 7.68
N ALA A 68 0.22 -12.09 7.49
CA ALA A 68 0.02 -10.80 8.16
C ALA A 68 -1.31 -10.14 7.76
N ASN A 69 -1.69 -10.16 6.49
CA ASN A 69 -2.95 -9.59 6.01
C ASN A 69 -4.17 -10.24 6.67
N ILE A 70 -4.14 -11.56 6.88
CA ILE A 70 -5.22 -12.26 7.57
C ILE A 70 -5.23 -11.90 9.06
N LEU A 71 -4.05 -11.92 9.70
CA LEU A 71 -3.90 -11.63 11.13
C LEU A 71 -4.40 -10.23 11.50
N LEU A 72 -4.13 -9.21 10.66
CA LEU A 72 -4.61 -7.84 10.86
C LEU A 72 -6.14 -7.71 10.84
N ASN A 73 -6.86 -8.70 10.31
CA ASN A 73 -8.33 -8.70 10.25
C ASN A 73 -8.98 -9.53 11.36
N ILE A 74 -8.25 -10.46 11.99
CA ILE A 74 -8.81 -11.40 12.98
C ILE A 74 -8.25 -11.22 14.40
N MET A 75 -7.17 -10.44 14.55
CA MET A 75 -6.54 -10.11 15.83
C MET A 75 -6.67 -8.62 16.12
N ASP A 76 -6.57 -8.23 17.40
CA ASP A 76 -6.63 -6.85 17.86
C ASP A 76 -5.26 -6.40 18.42
N PRO A 77 -4.45 -5.64 17.66
CA PRO A 77 -3.15 -5.16 18.11
C PRO A 77 -3.30 -3.94 19.03
N LEU A 78 -2.26 -3.63 19.81
CA LEU A 78 -2.23 -2.42 20.64
C LEU A 78 -2.21 -1.11 19.83
N VAL A 79 -1.73 -1.19 18.58
CA VAL A 79 -1.66 -0.10 17.62
C VAL A 79 -1.90 -0.70 16.23
N ARG A 80 -2.74 -0.04 15.42
CA ARG A 80 -2.93 -0.34 13.99
C ARG A 80 -2.56 0.86 13.14
N LEU A 81 -2.40 0.66 11.83
CA LEU A 81 -2.20 1.76 10.89
C LEU A 81 -3.57 2.25 10.40
N GLY A 82 -3.76 3.58 10.40
CA GLY A 82 -4.90 4.24 9.78
C GLY A 82 -4.77 4.34 8.25
N ASP A 83 -5.76 4.97 7.61
CA ASP A 83 -5.80 5.16 6.15
C ASP A 83 -4.58 5.97 5.65
N ASP A 84 -4.11 6.92 6.45
CA ASP A 84 -2.91 7.74 6.18
C ASP A 84 -1.61 7.09 6.68
N LEU A 85 -1.66 5.82 7.07
CA LEU A 85 -0.55 5.03 7.64
C LEU A 85 0.00 5.55 8.98
N GLU A 86 -0.72 6.47 9.62
CA GLU A 86 -0.45 6.94 10.97
C GLU A 86 -0.85 5.89 12.03
N PRO A 87 -0.11 5.78 13.15
CA PRO A 87 -0.43 4.83 14.21
C PRO A 87 -1.69 5.26 14.98
N LEU A 88 -2.67 4.39 15.02
CA LEU A 88 -3.92 4.55 15.77
C LEU A 88 -4.01 3.50 16.88
N PRO A 89 -4.61 3.83 18.03
CA PRO A 89 -5.02 2.84 19.02
C PRO A 89 -6.03 1.87 18.42
#